data_AF-A0AAD4EY00-F1
#
_entry.id   AF-A0AAD4EY00-F1
#
_cell.length_a   1.000
_cell.length_b   1.000
_cell.length_c   1.000
_cell.angle_alpha   90.00
_cell.angle_beta   90.00
_cell.angle_gamma   90.00
#
_symmetry.space_group_name_H-M   'P 1'
#
loop_
_entity.id
_entity.type
_entity.pdbx_description
1 polymer ?
#
loop_
_entity_poly.entity_id
_entity_poly.type
_entity_poly.pdbx_seq_one_letter_code
_entity_poly.pdbx_strand_id
1 'polypeptide(L)'
;MQVAPYDGLEAYNSSGLEVVHHNHLQHEKIPVHPIAGGTEATSPKNRICGLSRAVFWLAVAITLLALTMIGVGAGLGVALSKANANNGALTPSSTRTPQPSNICPGANNTIVTPSLGKVRYRIACDSDYGGTSGKQTLSSTVTETWDECLGLCNTMNYFQSRADVGCTWNVAGTGTQTPGTCWCLGGDKVVVSNPGNVVAVPL
;
A
#
# COMPACT_ATOMS: atom_id res chain seq x y z
N MET A 1 8.23 30.85 27.46
CA MET A 1 8.20 30.02 26.23
C MET A 1 7.06 30.56 25.37
N GLN A 2 7.40 31.12 24.21
CA GLN A 2 6.46 31.70 23.27
C GLN A 2 5.82 30.60 22.42
N VAL A 3 4.50 30.65 22.29
CA VAL A 3 3.70 29.81 21.39
C VAL A 3 3.67 30.54 20.04
N ALA A 4 4.19 29.91 18.99
CA ALA A 4 4.03 30.40 17.63
C ALA A 4 2.65 29.99 17.11
N PRO A 5 1.84 30.91 16.56
CA PRO A 5 0.60 30.58 15.87
C PRO A 5 0.94 30.15 14.43
N TYR A 6 0.47 28.98 14.01
CA TYR A 6 0.45 28.61 12.59
C TYR A 6 -0.91 29.00 12.01
N ASP A 7 -0.87 30.01 11.14
CA ASP A 7 -1.96 30.40 10.26
C ASP A 7 -2.11 29.41 9.10
N GLY A 8 -3.36 29.08 8.78
CA GLY A 8 -3.78 28.80 7.41
C GLY A 8 -3.74 27.34 6.94
N LEU A 9 -4.86 26.63 7.11
CA LEU A 9 -5.32 25.68 6.10
C LEU A 9 -6.75 26.10 5.72
N GLU A 10 -6.90 26.63 4.52
CA GLU A 10 -8.18 27.00 3.93
C GLU A 10 -9.06 25.74 3.76
N ALA A 11 -10.23 25.77 4.38
CA ALA A 11 -11.28 24.79 4.13
C ALA A 11 -11.92 25.10 2.76
N TYR A 12 -11.71 24.24 1.77
CA TYR A 12 -12.42 24.33 0.50
C TYR A 12 -13.89 23.92 0.73
N ASN A 13 -14.77 24.92 0.76
CA ASN A 13 -16.21 24.78 0.89
C ASN A 13 -16.81 24.34 -0.45
N SER A 14 -17.16 23.05 -0.60
CA SER A 14 -17.92 22.56 -1.75
C SER A 14 -19.43 22.73 -1.51
N SER A 15 -19.90 23.98 -1.51
CA SER A 15 -21.32 24.32 -1.64
C SER A 15 -21.60 24.81 -3.06
N GLY A 16 -22.04 23.93 -3.95
CA GLY A 16 -22.47 24.33 -5.29
C GLY A 16 -22.41 23.23 -6.34
N LEU A 17 -23.12 22.12 -6.15
CA LEU A 17 -23.51 21.27 -7.28
C LEU A 17 -24.91 21.70 -7.73
N GLU A 18 -24.96 22.59 -8.72
CA GLU A 18 -26.20 22.88 -9.43
C GLU A 18 -26.48 21.74 -10.43
N VAL A 19 -27.64 21.10 -10.27
CA VAL A 19 -28.12 20.02 -11.13
C VAL A 19 -28.69 20.64 -12.40
N VAL A 20 -27.94 20.60 -13.50
CA VAL A 20 -28.47 21.00 -14.82
C VAL A 20 -29.09 19.79 -15.51
N HIS A 21 -30.42 19.78 -15.50
CA HIS A 21 -31.31 18.86 -16.20
C HIS A 21 -31.26 19.14 -17.72
N HIS A 22 -30.77 18.21 -18.53
CA HIS A 22 -30.87 18.32 -19.99
C HIS A 22 -32.12 17.59 -20.50
N ASN A 23 -33.20 18.36 -20.68
CA ASN A 23 -34.31 17.96 -21.52
C ASN A 23 -33.96 18.23 -22.99
N HIS A 24 -34.15 17.17 -23.76
CA HIS A 24 -34.39 17.07 -25.19
C HIS A 24 -35.18 18.27 -25.77
N LEU A 25 -34.74 18.80 -26.92
CA LEU A 25 -35.56 19.06 -28.13
C LEU A 25 -34.74 19.78 -29.24
N GLN A 26 -34.59 19.06 -30.34
CA GLN A 26 -34.71 19.45 -31.75
C GLN A 26 -33.78 20.50 -32.41
N HIS A 27 -33.13 19.98 -33.46
CA HIS A 27 -32.59 20.67 -34.62
C HIS A 27 -33.56 21.70 -35.22
N GLU A 28 -33.08 22.93 -35.43
CA GLU A 28 -33.44 23.70 -36.63
C GLU A 28 -32.26 24.62 -37.04
N LYS A 29 -32.05 24.72 -38.35
CA LYS A 29 -30.88 25.30 -39.04
C LYS A 29 -31.37 26.56 -39.78
N ILE A 30 -30.59 27.66 -39.80
CA ILE A 30 -30.36 28.54 -40.98
C ILE A 30 -29.38 29.69 -40.61
N PRO A 31 -28.51 30.17 -41.54
CA PRO A 31 -27.35 31.04 -41.26
C PRO A 31 -27.44 32.47 -41.84
N VAL A 32 -26.83 33.49 -41.21
CA VAL A 32 -26.43 34.77 -41.85
C VAL A 32 -25.23 35.42 -41.10
N HIS A 33 -24.28 36.00 -41.87
CA HIS A 33 -22.98 36.64 -41.55
C HIS A 33 -23.03 37.97 -40.72
N PRO A 34 -21.93 38.78 -40.61
CA PRO A 34 -20.78 38.64 -39.70
C PRO A 34 -20.53 39.91 -38.84
N ILE A 35 -20.02 39.80 -37.61
CA ILE A 35 -19.41 40.96 -36.91
C ILE A 35 -18.13 40.51 -36.21
N ALA A 36 -17.06 41.26 -36.52
CA ALA A 36 -15.69 41.10 -36.08
C ALA A 36 -15.54 41.13 -34.56
N GLY A 37 -14.68 40.26 -34.03
CA GLY A 37 -14.30 40.31 -32.62
C GLY A 37 -13.51 39.10 -32.16
N GLY A 38 -12.22 39.06 -32.52
CA GLY A 38 -11.19 38.38 -31.74
C GLY A 38 -11.10 36.86 -31.87
N THR A 39 -10.01 36.39 -32.47
CA THR A 39 -9.14 35.41 -31.82
C THR A 39 -7.86 35.28 -32.63
N GLU A 40 -6.79 35.83 -32.08
CA GLU A 40 -5.44 35.42 -32.43
C GLU A 40 -5.30 33.96 -31.95
N ALA A 41 -5.37 33.03 -32.90
CA ALA A 41 -5.25 31.61 -32.65
C ALA A 41 -3.79 31.26 -32.27
N THR A 42 -3.49 31.13 -30.99
CA THR A 42 -2.25 30.46 -30.58
C THR A 42 -2.44 28.94 -30.67
N SER A 43 -1.94 28.41 -31.79
CA SER A 43 -1.58 27.03 -32.13
C SER A 43 -1.80 25.94 -31.05
N PRO A 44 -2.56 24.86 -31.34
CA PRO A 44 -2.69 23.72 -30.45
C PRO A 44 -1.35 22.99 -30.34
N LYS A 45 -0.64 23.23 -29.24
CA LYS A 45 0.58 22.50 -28.90
C LYS A 45 0.19 21.05 -28.58
N ASN A 46 0.44 20.15 -29.52
CA ASN A 46 0.22 18.71 -29.41
C ASN A 46 0.75 18.15 -28.07
N ARG A 47 -0.16 17.88 -27.13
CA ARG A 47 0.10 17.27 -25.83
C ARG A 47 -0.38 15.82 -25.82
N ILE A 48 0.38 14.93 -25.20
CA ILE A 48 0.01 13.52 -24.97
C ILE A 48 0.00 13.35 -23.45
N CYS A 49 -1.14 12.89 -22.90
CA CYS A 49 -1.36 12.78 -21.44
C CYS A 49 -1.06 14.07 -20.65
N GLY A 50 -1.45 15.23 -21.19
CA GLY A 50 -1.20 16.54 -20.55
C GLY A 50 0.23 17.05 -20.60
N LEU A 51 1.19 16.22 -21.05
CA LEU A 51 2.60 16.56 -21.20
C LEU A 51 2.91 16.92 -22.66
N SER A 52 3.90 17.80 -22.87
CA SER A 52 4.34 18.07 -24.24
C SER A 52 4.96 16.80 -24.84
N ARG A 53 4.75 16.57 -26.14
CA ARG A 53 5.29 15.41 -26.87
C ARG A 53 6.79 15.18 -26.60
N ALA A 54 7.58 16.25 -26.53
CA ALA A 54 9.01 16.15 -26.25
C ALA A 54 9.30 15.54 -24.88
N VAL A 55 8.53 15.93 -23.85
CA VAL A 55 8.71 15.43 -22.48
C VAL A 55 8.21 13.98 -22.36
N PHE A 56 7.12 13.65 -23.05
CA PHE A 56 6.62 12.27 -23.10
C PHE A 56 7.67 11.32 -23.72
N TRP A 57 8.24 11.68 -24.87
CA TRP A 57 9.26 10.86 -25.52
C TRP A 57 10.58 10.81 -24.72
N LEU A 58 10.95 11.90 -24.05
CA LEU A 58 12.10 11.92 -23.14
C LEU A 58 11.91 10.92 -21.98
N ALA A 59 10.73 10.89 -21.35
CA ALA A 59 10.44 9.96 -20.26
C ALA A 59 10.51 8.49 -20.73
N VAL A 60 9.94 8.18 -21.89
CA VAL A 60 10.01 6.83 -22.47
C VAL A 60 11.46 6.43 -22.75
N ALA A 61 12.27 7.31 -23.35
CA ALA A 61 13.69 7.03 -23.61
C ALA A 61 14.48 6.76 -22.32
N ILE A 62 14.24 7.52 -21.25
CA ILE A 62 14.88 7.31 -19.95
C ILE A 62 14.49 5.95 -19.36
N THR A 63 13.22 5.55 -19.42
CA THR A 63 12.77 4.24 -18.91
C THR A 63 13.40 3.08 -19.66
N LEU A 64 13.51 3.17 -20.98
CA LEU A 64 14.16 2.14 -21.78
C LEU A 64 15.66 2.04 -21.47
N LEU A 65 16.33 3.19 -21.31
CA LEU A 65 17.75 3.23 -20.96
C LEU A 65 18.02 2.59 -19.59
N ALA A 66 17.20 2.89 -18.59
CA ALA A 66 17.32 2.33 -17.25
C ALA A 66 17.16 0.80 -17.23
N LEU A 67 16.26 0.25 -18.06
CA LEU A 67 16.04 -1.20 -18.15
C LEU A 67 17.20 -1.94 -18.85
N THR A 68 18.01 -1.25 -19.66
CA THR A 68 19.19 -1.85 -20.31
C THR A 68 20.45 -1.89 -19.43
N MET A 69 20.44 -1.22 -18.27
CA MET A 69 21.57 -1.18 -17.32
C MET A 69 21.37 -2.15 -16.15
N ILE A 70 20.98 -3.40 -16.44
CA ILE A 70 21.21 -4.54 -15.54
C ILE A 70 22.34 -5.37 -16.16
N GLY A 71 23.54 -4.78 -16.12
CA GLY A 71 24.80 -5.47 -16.39
C GLY A 71 25.28 -6.20 -15.15
N VAL A 72 25.68 -7.45 -15.32
CA VAL A 72 26.14 -8.43 -14.32
C VAL A 72 27.21 -7.83 -13.38
N GLY A 73 26.86 -7.65 -12.10
CA GLY A 73 27.80 -7.34 -11.03
C GLY A 73 28.02 -8.55 -10.13
N ALA A 74 28.98 -9.41 -10.47
CA ALA A 74 29.50 -10.43 -9.56
C ALA A 74 30.44 -9.77 -8.54
N GLY A 75 29.99 -9.60 -7.31
CA GLY A 75 30.82 -9.09 -6.21
C GLY A 75 31.58 -10.22 -5.50
N LEU A 76 32.72 -10.66 -6.04
CA LEU A 76 33.70 -11.46 -5.31
C LEU A 76 34.63 -10.52 -4.53
N GLY A 77 34.27 -10.23 -3.28
CA GLY A 77 35.16 -9.53 -2.36
C GLY A 77 36.21 -10.49 -1.78
N VAL A 78 37.39 -10.58 -2.41
CA VAL A 78 38.58 -11.15 -1.75
C VAL A 78 39.24 -10.05 -0.90
N ALA A 79 38.92 -10.04 0.39
CA ALA A 79 39.65 -9.25 1.37
C ALA A 79 40.90 -10.01 1.81
N LEU A 80 42.07 -9.64 1.27
CA LEU A 80 43.37 -10.01 1.84
C LEU A 80 43.64 -9.11 3.05
N SER A 81 43.22 -9.55 4.24
CA SER A 81 43.60 -8.90 5.49
C SER A 81 44.90 -9.49 6.01
N LYS A 82 45.96 -8.69 5.90
CA LYS A 82 47.29 -8.90 6.48
C LYS A 82 47.16 -9.20 7.97
N ALA A 83 47.57 -10.40 8.38
CA ALA A 83 47.56 -10.82 9.77
C ALA A 83 48.52 -9.97 10.60
N ASN A 84 48.01 -9.34 11.64
CA ASN A 84 48.81 -9.01 12.82
C ASN A 84 48.03 -9.47 14.06
N ALA A 85 48.74 -10.18 14.93
CA ALA A 85 48.20 -11.02 15.98
C ALA A 85 47.40 -10.25 17.03
N ASN A 86 46.23 -10.77 17.39
CA ASN A 86 45.85 -10.92 18.80
C ASN A 86 44.70 -11.92 18.93
N ASN A 87 44.90 -12.89 19.82
CA ASN A 87 43.97 -13.98 20.11
C ASN A 87 42.70 -13.44 20.75
N GLY A 88 41.65 -13.30 19.95
CA GLY A 88 40.27 -13.17 20.41
C GLY A 88 39.42 -14.07 19.54
N ALA A 89 38.97 -15.20 20.09
CA ALA A 89 38.07 -16.11 19.41
C ALA A 89 36.74 -15.40 19.11
N LEU A 90 36.61 -14.84 17.91
CA LEU A 90 35.35 -14.33 17.39
C LEU A 90 34.51 -15.52 16.97
N THR A 91 33.56 -15.86 17.83
CA THR A 91 32.45 -16.75 17.49
C THR A 91 31.68 -16.13 16.31
N PRO A 92 31.38 -16.88 15.24
CA PRO A 92 30.54 -16.36 14.17
C PRO A 92 29.17 -16.03 14.75
N SER A 93 28.77 -14.75 14.66
CA SER A 93 27.41 -14.33 14.93
C SER A 93 26.51 -15.05 13.93
N SER A 94 25.72 -16.00 14.42
CA SER A 94 24.70 -16.66 13.63
C SER A 94 23.65 -15.60 13.29
N THR A 95 23.69 -15.08 12.07
CA THR A 95 22.55 -14.36 11.48
C THR A 95 21.41 -15.36 11.39
N ARG A 96 20.59 -15.43 12.44
CA ARG A 96 19.32 -16.15 12.40
C ARG A 96 18.48 -15.45 11.35
N THR A 97 18.22 -16.13 10.23
CA THR A 97 17.06 -15.83 9.39
C THR A 97 15.85 -15.75 10.32
N PRO A 98 15.09 -14.65 10.33
CA PRO A 98 13.88 -14.56 11.13
C PRO A 98 12.92 -15.63 10.62
N GLN A 99 12.78 -16.69 11.41
CA GLN A 99 11.79 -17.71 11.16
C GLN A 99 10.43 -17.09 11.50
N PRO A 100 9.38 -17.31 10.69
CA PRO A 100 8.03 -16.87 11.02
C PRO A 100 7.67 -17.31 12.44
N SER A 101 7.48 -16.35 13.33
CA SER A 101 7.07 -16.58 14.71
C SER A 101 5.60 -16.99 14.75
N ASN A 102 5.34 -18.29 14.61
CA ASN A 102 4.00 -18.83 14.81
C ASN A 102 3.59 -18.66 16.28
N ILE A 103 2.63 -17.76 16.54
CA ILE A 103 2.08 -17.53 17.88
C ILE A 103 1.00 -18.55 18.27
N CYS A 104 0.57 -19.39 17.33
CA CYS A 104 -0.45 -20.42 17.52
C CYS A 104 0.19 -21.78 17.84
N PRO A 105 -0.48 -22.62 18.67
CA PRO A 105 -1.82 -22.42 19.24
C PRO A 105 -1.86 -21.55 20.51
N GLY A 106 -0.71 -21.18 21.08
CA GLY A 106 -0.62 -20.55 22.42
C GLY A 106 -1.37 -19.23 22.57
N ALA A 107 -1.48 -18.45 21.50
CA ALA A 107 -2.19 -17.17 21.51
C ALA A 107 -3.69 -17.27 21.22
N ASN A 108 -4.25 -18.47 20.98
CA ASN A 108 -5.66 -18.59 20.58
C ASN A 108 -6.62 -17.96 21.60
N ASN A 109 -7.59 -17.17 21.14
CA ASN A 109 -8.54 -16.40 21.93
C ASN A 109 -7.95 -15.33 22.87
N THR A 110 -6.64 -15.10 22.84
CA THR A 110 -6.03 -13.99 23.58
C THR A 110 -6.37 -12.65 22.91
N ILE A 111 -6.29 -11.56 23.69
CA ILE A 111 -6.48 -10.20 23.19
C ILE A 111 -5.14 -9.49 23.14
N VAL A 112 -4.78 -8.95 21.98
CA VAL A 112 -3.61 -8.12 21.78
C VAL A 112 -4.03 -6.66 21.58
N THR A 113 -3.23 -5.75 22.11
CA THR A 113 -3.43 -4.30 21.98
C THR A 113 -2.18 -3.72 21.33
N PRO A 114 -2.23 -3.33 20.05
CA PRO A 114 -1.11 -2.65 19.42
C PRO A 114 -0.77 -1.35 20.13
N SER A 115 0.48 -0.92 20.01
CA SER A 115 0.94 0.37 20.57
C SER A 115 0.34 1.59 19.86
N LEU A 116 -0.12 1.41 18.62
CA LEU A 116 -0.69 2.47 17.79
C LEU A 116 -2.22 2.35 17.72
N GLY A 117 -2.93 3.45 17.97
CA GLY A 117 -4.39 3.50 17.84
C GLY A 117 -5.15 2.88 19.02
N LYS A 118 -6.42 2.57 18.81
CA LYS A 118 -7.37 2.11 19.85
C LYS A 118 -7.97 0.73 19.58
N VAL A 119 -7.79 0.21 18.37
CA VAL A 119 -8.35 -1.08 17.97
C VAL A 119 -7.61 -2.18 18.73
N ARG A 120 -8.35 -3.08 19.36
CA ARG A 120 -7.82 -4.28 19.99
C ARG A 120 -8.17 -5.47 19.11
N TYR A 121 -7.42 -6.55 19.24
CA TYR A 121 -7.61 -7.71 18.40
C TYR A 121 -7.72 -8.98 19.22
N ARG A 122 -8.70 -9.83 18.91
CA ARG A 122 -8.70 -11.22 19.37
C ARG A 122 -7.92 -12.06 18.36
N ILE A 123 -6.99 -12.87 18.85
CA ILE A 123 -6.28 -13.84 18.01
C ILE A 123 -7.15 -15.07 17.80
N ALA A 124 -7.29 -15.50 16.55
CA ALA A 124 -7.93 -16.75 16.16
C ALA A 124 -6.93 -17.63 15.40
N CYS A 125 -6.57 -18.77 15.97
CA CYS A 125 -5.68 -19.74 15.34
C CYS A 125 -6.43 -20.63 14.35
N ASP A 126 -5.70 -21.18 13.37
CA ASP A 126 -6.23 -22.08 12.34
C ASP A 126 -7.50 -21.53 11.68
N SER A 127 -7.46 -20.23 11.41
CA SER A 127 -8.59 -19.43 10.96
C SER A 127 -8.19 -18.49 9.84
N ASP A 128 -9.16 -18.08 9.03
CA ASP A 128 -9.03 -17.05 7.98
C ASP A 128 -10.31 -16.20 7.92
N TYR A 129 -10.30 -15.13 7.13
CA TYR A 129 -11.50 -14.39 6.79
C TYR A 129 -12.13 -14.89 5.50
N GLY A 130 -13.34 -15.44 5.64
CA GLY A 130 -14.29 -15.65 4.54
C GLY A 130 -15.18 -14.43 4.31
N GLY A 131 -15.98 -14.49 3.24
CA GLY A 131 -16.98 -13.48 2.89
C GLY A 131 -17.30 -13.56 1.41
N THR A 132 -18.58 -13.69 1.07
CA THR A 132 -19.06 -13.83 -0.32
C THR A 132 -19.37 -12.49 -0.99
N SER A 133 -19.69 -11.46 -0.21
CA SER A 133 -19.91 -10.10 -0.69
C SER A 133 -19.56 -9.12 0.42
N GLY A 134 -18.59 -8.23 0.18
CA GLY A 134 -18.22 -7.16 1.12
C GLY A 134 -16.85 -7.31 1.79
N LYS A 135 -16.22 -8.49 1.73
CA LYS A 135 -14.82 -8.65 2.17
C LYS A 135 -13.90 -7.88 1.24
N GLN A 136 -13.07 -7.02 1.80
CA GLN A 136 -12.13 -6.18 1.06
C GLN A 136 -10.71 -6.62 1.36
N THR A 137 -9.94 -6.95 0.32
CA THR A 137 -8.48 -7.11 0.42
C THR A 137 -7.83 -5.75 0.22
N LEU A 138 -7.24 -5.22 1.29
CA LEU A 138 -6.63 -3.89 1.30
C LEU A 138 -5.13 -3.94 1.05
N SER A 139 -4.48 -5.02 1.48
CA SER A 139 -3.08 -5.32 1.21
C SER A 139 -2.84 -6.83 1.21
N SER A 140 -1.85 -7.26 0.45
CA SER A 140 -1.33 -8.62 0.36
C SER A 140 0.18 -8.54 0.19
N THR A 141 0.95 -8.78 1.24
CA THR A 141 2.42 -8.73 1.22
C THR A 141 3.00 -9.82 2.08
N VAL A 142 4.25 -10.20 1.87
CA VAL A 142 4.97 -11.10 2.78
C VAL A 142 5.56 -10.28 3.92
N THR A 143 5.38 -10.74 5.15
CA THR A 143 6.02 -10.20 6.35
C THR A 143 6.79 -11.31 7.06
N GLU A 144 7.87 -10.95 7.76
CA GLU A 144 8.73 -11.94 8.41
C GLU A 144 8.12 -12.46 9.71
N THR A 145 7.31 -11.63 10.37
CA THR A 145 6.72 -11.95 11.69
C THR A 145 5.23 -11.65 11.74
N TRP A 146 4.57 -12.29 12.71
CA TRP A 146 3.18 -12.00 13.06
C TRP A 146 2.98 -10.52 13.45
N ASP A 147 3.87 -9.99 14.29
CA ASP A 147 3.75 -8.62 14.80
C ASP A 147 3.86 -7.57 13.69
N GLU A 148 4.69 -7.84 12.67
CA GLU A 148 4.79 -7.00 11.48
C GLU A 148 3.48 -7.02 10.66
N CYS A 149 2.88 -8.19 10.48
CA CYS A 149 1.58 -8.31 9.79
C CYS A 149 0.48 -7.56 10.52
N LEU A 150 0.36 -7.75 11.84
CA LEU A 150 -0.61 -7.04 12.68
C LEU A 150 -0.35 -5.53 12.65
N GLY A 151 0.91 -5.11 12.77
CA GLY A 151 1.33 -3.72 12.73
C GLY A 151 0.90 -3.05 11.43
N LEU A 152 1.22 -3.67 10.28
CA LEU A 152 0.82 -3.19 8.95
C LEU A 152 -0.69 -2.96 8.86
N CYS A 153 -1.49 -3.95 9.23
CA CYS A 153 -2.94 -3.85 9.09
C CYS A 153 -3.56 -2.87 10.10
N ASN A 154 -2.99 -2.76 11.30
CA ASN A 154 -3.41 -1.77 12.28
C ASN A 154 -3.10 -0.32 11.84
N THR A 155 -2.04 -0.09 11.04
CA THR A 155 -1.79 1.25 10.47
C THR A 155 -2.98 1.72 9.63
N MET A 156 -3.68 0.81 8.93
CA MET A 156 -4.85 1.16 8.15
C MET A 156 -6.02 1.61 9.03
N ASN A 157 -6.24 0.94 10.16
CA ASN A 157 -7.23 1.39 11.14
C ASN A 157 -6.87 2.78 11.68
N TYR A 158 -5.61 3.00 12.05
CA TYR A 158 -5.16 4.27 12.62
C TYR A 158 -5.24 5.43 11.63
N PHE A 159 -4.55 5.33 10.48
CA PHE A 159 -4.39 6.45 9.55
C PHE A 159 -5.62 6.70 8.68
N GLN A 160 -6.47 5.68 8.45
CA GLN A 160 -7.68 5.83 7.64
C GLN A 160 -8.95 6.01 8.49
N SER A 161 -8.82 6.19 9.81
CA SER A 161 -9.94 6.31 10.75
C SER A 161 -10.94 5.16 10.65
N ARG A 162 -10.41 3.93 10.61
CA ARG A 162 -11.18 2.68 10.51
C ARG A 162 -11.04 1.84 11.78
N ALA A 163 -11.95 0.89 11.96
CA ALA A 163 -11.88 -0.09 13.05
C ALA A 163 -12.10 -1.52 12.57
N ASP A 164 -12.34 -1.72 11.28
CA ASP A 164 -12.74 -2.99 10.71
C ASP A 164 -11.57 -3.79 10.14
N VAL A 165 -10.36 -3.23 10.02
CA VAL A 165 -9.25 -3.95 9.40
C VAL A 165 -8.70 -4.98 10.37
N GLY A 166 -8.82 -6.25 10.00
CA GLY A 166 -8.10 -7.37 10.61
C GLY A 166 -6.96 -7.85 9.71
N CYS A 167 -6.25 -8.88 10.15
CA CYS A 167 -5.26 -9.54 9.32
C CYS A 167 -5.42 -11.06 9.32
N THR A 168 -5.07 -11.68 8.20
CA THR A 168 -4.73 -13.12 8.12
C THR A 168 -3.23 -13.20 7.85
N TRP A 169 -2.51 -14.02 8.62
CA TRP A 169 -1.10 -14.32 8.40
C TRP A 169 -0.93 -15.82 8.20
N ASN A 170 -0.43 -16.19 7.03
CA ASN A 170 -0.21 -17.59 6.67
C ASN A 170 1.18 -18.03 7.11
N VAL A 171 1.26 -18.88 8.12
CA VAL A 171 2.52 -19.25 8.77
C VAL A 171 3.38 -20.12 7.87
N ALA A 172 2.77 -21.12 7.23
CA ALA A 172 3.49 -22.23 6.60
C ALA A 172 3.66 -22.11 5.08
N GLY A 173 2.96 -21.20 4.42
CA GLY A 173 2.66 -21.32 2.99
C GLY A 173 1.59 -22.39 2.77
N THR A 174 0.52 -22.10 2.03
CA THR A 174 -0.39 -23.17 1.53
C THR A 174 -0.41 -23.15 0.01
N GLY A 175 -0.29 -24.34 -0.61
CA GLY A 175 -0.22 -24.47 -2.07
C GLY A 175 0.98 -23.71 -2.66
N THR A 176 0.69 -22.67 -3.45
CA THR A 176 1.70 -21.79 -4.06
C THR A 176 1.97 -20.50 -3.27
N GLN A 177 1.34 -20.33 -2.10
CA GLN A 177 1.50 -19.12 -1.30
C GLN A 177 2.83 -19.12 -0.54
N THR A 178 3.47 -17.96 -0.51
CA THR A 178 4.72 -17.78 0.24
C THR A 178 4.45 -17.81 1.75
N PRO A 179 5.21 -18.56 2.55
CA PRO A 179 5.15 -18.47 4.00
C PRO A 179 5.32 -17.02 4.47
N GLY A 180 4.54 -16.61 5.47
CA GLY A 180 4.51 -15.25 5.97
C GLY A 180 3.62 -14.30 5.15
N THR A 181 2.83 -14.79 4.18
CA THR A 181 1.89 -13.91 3.48
C THR A 181 0.87 -13.34 4.46
N CYS A 182 0.82 -12.01 4.51
CA CYS A 182 -0.06 -11.19 5.31
C CYS A 182 -1.12 -10.54 4.42
N TRP A 183 -2.40 -10.73 4.76
CA TRP A 183 -3.52 -10.04 4.14
C TRP A 183 -4.19 -9.10 5.14
N CYS A 184 -4.23 -7.81 4.81
CA CYS A 184 -5.05 -6.85 5.54
C CYS A 184 -6.45 -6.84 4.95
N LEU A 185 -7.43 -7.17 5.77
CA LEU A 185 -8.78 -7.51 5.33
C LEU A 185 -9.80 -6.67 6.10
N GLY A 186 -10.65 -5.97 5.35
CA GLY A 186 -11.71 -5.11 5.87
C GLY A 186 -13.08 -5.45 5.28
N GLY A 187 -14.04 -4.57 5.53
CA GLY A 187 -15.44 -4.73 5.14
C GLY A 187 -16.14 -5.88 5.87
N ASP A 188 -17.23 -6.35 5.26
CA ASP A 188 -18.05 -7.45 5.77
C ASP A 188 -17.33 -8.78 5.55
N LYS A 189 -16.84 -9.35 6.66
CA LYS A 189 -16.04 -10.57 6.67
C LYS A 189 -16.41 -11.41 7.88
N VAL A 190 -16.23 -12.72 7.74
CA VAL A 190 -16.51 -13.70 8.79
C VAL A 190 -15.28 -14.56 9.02
N VAL A 191 -15.05 -14.95 10.27
CA VAL A 191 -13.95 -15.88 10.59
C VAL A 191 -14.40 -17.28 10.19
N VAL A 192 -13.57 -17.96 9.42
CA VAL A 192 -13.78 -19.36 8.97
C VAL A 192 -12.56 -20.19 9.35
N SER A 193 -12.72 -21.51 9.47
CA SER A 193 -11.60 -22.39 9.74
C SER A 193 -10.68 -22.49 8.53
N ASN A 194 -9.37 -22.35 8.77
CA ASN A 194 -8.31 -22.53 7.78
C ASN A 194 -7.00 -22.89 8.51
N PRO A 195 -6.67 -24.18 8.62
CA PRO A 195 -5.47 -24.63 9.32
C PRO A 195 -4.18 -24.00 8.80
N GLY A 196 -3.30 -23.58 9.71
CA GLY A 196 -2.01 -22.97 9.37
C GLY A 196 -2.04 -21.45 9.17
N ASN A 197 -3.22 -20.83 9.27
CA ASN A 197 -3.37 -19.38 9.31
C ASN A 197 -3.60 -18.87 10.73
N VAL A 198 -3.16 -17.64 10.99
CA VAL A 198 -3.44 -16.88 12.21
C VAL A 198 -4.23 -15.63 11.82
N VAL A 199 -5.30 -15.34 12.55
CA VAL A 199 -6.14 -14.17 12.30
C VAL A 199 -6.16 -13.23 13.50
N ALA A 200 -6.10 -11.92 13.22
CA ALA A 200 -6.41 -10.87 14.18
C ALA A 200 -7.82 -10.34 13.89
N VAL A 201 -8.74 -10.58 14.82
CA VAL A 201 -10.13 -10.11 14.76
C VAL A 201 -10.27 -8.78 15.48
N PRO A 202 -10.54 -7.66 14.78
CA PRO A 202 -10.74 -6.37 15.44
C PRO A 202 -11.96 -6.43 16.36
N LEU A 203 -11.85 -5.80 17.53
CA LEU A 203 -12.83 -5.74 18.62
C LEU A 203 -13.33 -4.32 18.88
#